data_AF-A0A9E1RUH3-F1
#
_entry.id   AF-A0A9E1RUH3-F1
#
_cell.length_a   1.000
_cell.length_b   1.000
_cell.length_c   1.000
_cell.angle_alpha   90.00
_cell.angle_beta   90.00
_cell.angle_gamma   90.00
#
_symmetry.space_group_name_H-M   'P 1'
#
loop_
_entity.id
_entity.type
_entity.pdbx_description
1 polymer ?
#
loop_
_entity_poly.entity_id
_entity_poly.type
_entity_poly.pdbx_seq_one_letter_code
_entity_poly.pdbx_strand_id
1 'polypeptide(L)' 'MSVLLLNASYEPLTVVSWKRAMTLVISGRAEMVEQAGDRIIRSAGGAEFPLPHVVRLMTMVT' A
#
# COMPACT_ATOMS: atom_id res chain seq x y z
N MET A 1 7.75 5.91 -7.98
CA MET A 1 7.67 5.87 -6.51
C MET A 1 7.48 4.44 -6.07
N SER A 2 8.40 3.96 -5.25
CA SER A 2 8.39 2.67 -4.57
C SER A 2 7.61 2.73 -3.26
N VAL A 3 7.11 1.59 -2.81
CA VAL A 3 6.41 1.39 -1.53
C VAL A 3 6.96 0.11 -0.89
N LEU A 4 7.26 0.17 0.40
CA LEU A 4 7.70 -1.01 1.15
C LEU A 4 6.49 -1.91 1.45
N LEU A 5 6.58 -3.18 1.05
CA LEU A 5 5.62 -4.21 1.40
C LEU A 5 6.16 -5.03 2.57
N LEU A 6 5.39 -5.09 3.64
CA LEU A 6 5.65 -5.92 4.80
C LEU A 6 4.85 -7.23 4.72
N ASN A 7 5.39 -8.29 5.32
CA ASN A 7 4.63 -9.51 5.60
C ASN A 7 3.67 -9.29 6.79
N ALA A 8 2.85 -10.30 7.10
CA ALA A 8 1.90 -10.21 8.22
C ALA A 8 2.56 -9.96 9.59
N SER A 9 3.84 -10.32 9.74
CA SER A 9 4.66 -10.13 10.95
C SER A 9 5.40 -8.79 11.00
N TYR A 10 5.08 -7.83 10.12
CA TYR A 10 5.75 -6.52 10.00
C TYR A 10 7.21 -6.56 9.53
N GLU A 11 7.69 -7.70 9.02
CA GLU A 11 9.04 -7.78 8.45
C GLU A 11 9.04 -7.31 6.99
N PRO A 12 10.12 -6.66 6.52
CA PRO A 12 10.28 -6.30 5.12
C PRO A 12 10.17 -7.51 4.20
N LEU A 13 9.16 -7.54 3.33
CA LEU A 13 8.99 -8.60 2.33
C LEU A 13 9.63 -8.22 1.01
N THR A 14 9.27 -7.05 0.46
CA THR A 14 9.83 -6.54 -0.80
C THR A 14 9.43 -5.08 -1.03
N VAL A 15 9.91 -4.48 -2.12
CA VAL A 15 9.50 -3.16 -2.57
C VAL A 15 8.63 -3.29 -3.82
N VAL A 16 7.45 -2.67 -3.82
CA VAL A 16 6.51 -2.68 -4.95
C VAL A 16 6.27 -1.27 -5.48
N SER A 17 5.63 -1.18 -6.65
CA SER A 17 5.13 0.12 -7.13
C SER A 17 3.94 0.59 -6.30
N TRP A 18 3.78 1.91 -6.16
CA TRP A 18 2.63 2.49 -5.48
C TRP A 18 1.28 2.01 -6.03
N LYS A 19 1.19 1.77 -7.35
CA LYS A 19 -0.02 1.24 -7.99
C LYS A 19 -0.35 -0.16 -7.46
N ARG A 20 0.64 -1.04 -7.38
CA ARG A 20 0.47 -2.41 -6.87
C ARG A 20 0.13 -2.40 -5.38
N ALA A 21 0.80 -1.56 -4.59
CA ALA A 21 0.47 -1.37 -3.19
C ALA A 21 -0.99 -0.93 -3.01
N MET A 22 -1.43 0.06 -3.79
CA MET A 22 -2.81 0.55 -3.77
C MET A 22 -3.81 -0.53 -4.19
N THR A 23 -3.50 -1.33 -5.21
CA THR A 23 -4.33 -2.48 -5.60
C THR A 23 -4.50 -3.48 -4.45
N LEU A 24 -3.43 -3.77 -3.70
CA LEU A 24 -3.50 -4.68 -2.55
C LEU A 24 -4.37 -4.09 -1.42
N VAL A 25 -4.27 -2.79 -1.17
CA VAL A 25 -5.08 -2.10 -0.16
C VAL A 25 -6.56 -2.10 -0.55
N ILE A 26 -6.88 -1.66 -1.76
CA ILE A 26 -8.27 -1.59 -2.25
C ILE A 26 -8.91 -2.99 -2.34
N SER A 27 -8.14 -4.01 -2.69
CA SER A 27 -8.63 -5.40 -2.70
C SER A 27 -8.72 -6.05 -1.31
N GLY A 28 -8.41 -5.33 -0.23
CA GLY A 28 -8.48 -5.83 1.14
C GLY A 28 -7.41 -6.88 1.49
N ARG A 29 -6.38 -7.02 0.66
CA ARG A 29 -5.27 -7.96 0.89
C ARG A 29 -4.14 -7.38 1.74
N ALA A 30 -4.05 -6.06 1.76
CA ALA A 30 -3.08 -5.33 2.55
C ALA A 30 -3.75 -4.16 3.28
N GLU A 31 -3.13 -3.72 4.37
CA GLU A 31 -3.42 -2.43 4.98
C GLU A 31 -2.30 -1.45 4.71
N MET A 32 -2.64 -0.17 4.75
CA MET A 32 -1.67 0.91 4.68
C MET A 32 -1.16 1.20 6.09
N VAL A 33 0.16 1.06 6.27
CA VAL A 33 0.84 1.32 7.54
C VAL A 33 1.35 2.75 7.59
N GLU A 34 1.82 3.28 6.46
CA GLU A 34 2.36 4.63 6.36
C GLU A 34 2.00 5.28 5.03
N GLN A 35 1.74 6.59 5.06
CA GLN A 35 1.42 7.43 3.91
C GLN A 35 2.64 8.29 3.52
N ALA A 36 2.76 8.60 2.23
CA ALA A 36 3.87 9.40 1.71
C ALA A 36 3.61 10.91 1.90
N GLY A 37 3.55 11.36 3.16
CA GLY A 37 3.21 12.74 3.53
C GLY A 37 1.85 13.17 3.00
N ASP A 38 1.73 14.41 2.51
CA ASP A 38 0.48 14.99 1.99
C ASP A 38 0.18 14.58 0.52
N ARG A 39 0.88 13.58 -0.01
CA ARG A 39 0.71 13.19 -1.41
C ARG A 39 -0.58 12.39 -1.59
N ILE A 40 -1.37 12.81 -2.57
CA ILE A 40 -2.65 12.19 -2.92
C ILE A 40 -2.63 11.58 -4.32
N ILE A 41 -3.44 10.54 -4.50
CA ILE A 41 -3.82 9.93 -5.77
C ILE A 41 -5.25 10.37 -6.06
N ARG A 42 -5.49 10.85 -7.29
CA ARG A 42 -6.84 11.21 -7.76
C ARG A 42 -7.34 10.14 -8.74
N SER A 43 -8.54 9.66 -8.51
CA SER A 43 -9.26 8.82 -9.46
C SER A 43 -9.86 9.66 -10.59
N ALA A 44 -10.24 9.02 -11.70
CA ALA A 44 -10.93 9.69 -12.81
C ALA A 44 -12.28 10.31 -12.38
N GLY A 45 -12.93 9.76 -11.35
CA GLY A 45 -14.18 10.29 -10.78
C GLY A 45 -13.98 11.40 -9.73
N GLY A 46 -12.74 11.86 -9.50
CA GLY A 46 -12.43 12.94 -8.56
C GLY A 46 -12.21 12.51 -7.11
N ALA A 47 -12.40 11.24 -6.76
CA ALA A 47 -12.08 10.76 -5.42
C ALA A 47 -10.57 10.82 -5.16
N GLU A 48 -10.19 11.23 -3.95
CA GLU A 48 -8.81 11.38 -3.50
C GLU A 48 -8.44 10.27 -2.51
N PHE A 49 -7.24 9.71 -2.69
CA PHE A 49 -6.68 8.66 -1.82
C PHE A 49 -5.28 9.05 -1.38
N PRO A 50 -4.88 8.82 -0.12
CA PRO A 50 -3.50 9.01 0.29
C PRO A 50 -2.56 8.07 -0.46
N LEU A 51 -1.37 8.57 -0.84
CA LEU A 51 -0.35 7.75 -1.49
C LEU A 51 0.34 6.87 -0.43
N PRO A 52 0.39 5.54 -0.59
CA PRO A 52 1.06 4.67 0.37
C PRO A 52 2.58 4.84 0.31
N HIS A 53 3.23 4.74 1.47
CA HIS A 53 4.69 4.64 1.62
C HIS A 53 5.10 3.25 2.16
N VAL A 54 4.29 2.70 3.07
CA VAL A 54 4.43 1.34 3.60
C VAL A 54 3.07 0.65 3.66
N VAL A 55 2.98 -0.59 3.19
CA VAL A 55 1.79 -1.44 3.27
C VAL A 55 2.14 -2.82 3.84
N ARG A 56 1.18 -3.49 4.48
CA ARG A 56 1.36 -4.81 5.11
C ARG A 56 0.34 -5.81 4.61
N LEU A 57 0.77 -7.00 4.21
CA LEU A 57 -0.15 -8.10 3.89
C LEU A 57 -0.88 -8.56 5.16
N MET A 58 -2.19 -8.72 5.07
CA MET A 58 -2.99 -9.17 6.23
C MET A 58 -2.94 -10.68 6.44
N THR A 59 -2.74 -11.44 5.36
CA THR A 59 -2.69 -12.90 5.40
C THR A 59 -1.26 -13.38 5.46
N MET A 60 -0.98 -14.37 6.32
CA MET A 60 0.25 -15.13 6.25
C MET A 60 0.29 -15.87 4.91
N VAL A 61 1.36 -15.69 4.14
CA VAL A 61 1.61 -16.48 2.94
C VAL A 61 2.48 -17.64 3.42
N THR A 62 1.89 -18.80 3.68
CA THR A 62 2.60 -20.04 4.00
C THR A 62 3.20 -20.65 2.75
#